data_AF-A0A450UN22-F1
#
_entry.id   AF-A0A450UN22-F1
#
_cell.length_a   1.000
_cell.length_b   1.000
_cell.length_c   1.000
_cell.angle_alpha   90.00
_cell.angle_beta   90.00
_cell.angle_gamma   90.00
#
_symmetry.space_group_name_H-M   'P 1'
#
loop_
_entity.id
_entity.type
_entity.pdbx_description
1 polymer ?
#
loop_
_entity_poly.entity_id
_entity_poly.type
_entity_poly.pdbx_seq_one_letter_code
_entity_poly.pdbx_strand_id
1 'polypeptide(L)' 'MENNASPGQAVYEPFSGSGTSLIAAETCGMMCLALEIDPLYVDMAIQRWEAFSGDKATLEGADGLFEEIARE' A
#
# COMPACT_ATOMS: atom_id res chain seq x y z
N MET A 1 -10.27 9.81 -5.94
CA MET A 1 -9.55 9.11 -7.02
C MET A 1 -10.37 9.05 -8.29
N GLU A 2 -11.65 8.67 -8.22
CA GLU A 2 -12.57 8.53 -9.37
C GLU A 2 -12.71 9.73 -10.32
N ASN A 3 -12.50 10.96 -9.83
CA ASN A 3 -12.63 12.16 -10.67
C ASN A 3 -11.44 12.39 -11.62
N ASN A 4 -10.29 11.78 -11.35
CA ASN A 4 -9.01 12.13 -12.02
C ASN A 4 -8.22 10.91 -12.51
N ALA A 5 -8.70 9.70 -12.24
CA ALA A 5 -8.09 8.46 -12.70
C ALA A 5 -9.18 7.41 -12.95
N SER A 6 -8.87 6.45 -13.81
CA SER A 6 -9.71 5.29 -14.13
C SER A 6 -9.13 4.01 -13.52
N PRO A 7 -9.95 2.97 -13.30
CA PRO A 7 -9.44 1.66 -12.89
C PRO A 7 -8.29 1.18 -13.78
N GLY A 8 -7.28 0.58 -13.17
CA GLY A 8 -6.03 0.15 -13.82
C GLY A 8 -4.98 1.25 -14.00
N GLN A 9 -5.31 2.53 -13.77
CA GLN A 9 -4.31 3.60 -13.78
C GLN A 9 -3.54 3.67 -12.46
N ALA A 10 -2.30 4.15 -12.53
CA ALA A 10 -1.48 4.41 -11.37
C ALA A 10 -1.78 5.80 -10.76
N VAL A 11 -1.81 5.89 -9.44
CA VAL A 11 -1.85 7.13 -8.67
C VAL A 11 -0.59 7.19 -7.80
N TYR A 12 0.10 8.32 -7.84
CA TYR A 12 1.31 8.55 -7.06
C TYR A 12 0.99 9.26 -5.74
N GLU A 13 1.46 8.72 -4.63
CA GLU A 13 1.27 9.23 -3.28
C GLU A 13 2.62 9.35 -2.54
N PRO A 14 3.30 10.52 -2.59
CA PRO A 14 4.60 10.68 -1.97
C PRO A 14 4.59 10.79 -0.44
N PHE A 15 3.42 10.95 0.19
CA PHE A 15 3.27 11.15 1.64
C PHE A 15 2.15 10.28 2.20
N SER A 16 2.33 8.96 2.09
CA SER A 16 1.24 8.02 2.30
C SER A 16 0.75 7.94 3.75
N GLY A 17 1.61 8.29 4.73
CA GLY A 17 1.31 8.25 6.15
C GLY A 17 0.68 6.92 6.52
N SER A 18 -0.53 6.96 7.07
CA SER A 18 -1.26 5.76 7.49
C SER A 18 -1.89 4.93 6.35
N GLY A 19 -1.62 5.24 5.09
CA GLY A 19 -2.03 4.43 3.93
C GLY A 19 -3.44 4.66 3.41
N THR A 20 -4.08 5.80 3.69
CA THR A 20 -5.46 6.06 3.22
C THR A 20 -5.59 6.02 1.70
N SER A 21 -4.60 6.56 0.97
CA SER A 21 -4.59 6.52 -0.50
C SER A 21 -4.45 5.10 -1.06
N LEU A 22 -3.74 4.19 -0.38
CA LEU A 22 -3.64 2.78 -0.77
C LEU A 22 -5.03 2.12 -0.76
N ILE A 23 -5.77 2.30 0.33
CA ILE A 23 -7.13 1.74 0.50
C ILE A 23 -8.10 2.33 -0.54
N ALA A 24 -8.02 3.65 -0.77
CA ALA A 24 -8.86 4.31 -1.76
C ALA A 24 -8.56 3.80 -3.18
N ALA A 25 -7.29 3.59 -3.52
CA ALA A 25 -6.89 3.05 -4.82
C ALA A 25 -7.38 1.62 -5.00
N GLU A 26 -7.21 0.77 -3.97
CA GLU A 26 -7.71 -0.61 -3.95
C GLU A 26 -9.22 -0.65 -4.20
N THR A 27 -9.98 0.17 -3.46
CA THR A 27 -11.45 0.29 -3.62
C THR A 27 -11.85 0.70 -5.03
N CYS A 28 -11.04 1.55 -5.68
CA CYS A 28 -11.30 2.05 -7.02
C CYS A 28 -10.72 1.16 -8.14
N GLY A 29 -10.09 0.02 -7.81
CA GLY A 29 -9.39 -0.83 -8.78
C GLY A 29 -8.21 -0.14 -9.46
N MET A 30 -7.51 0.74 -8.76
CA MET A 30 -6.34 1.50 -9.23
C MET A 30 -5.06 0.97 -8.61
N MET A 31 -3.91 1.28 -9.21
CA MET A 31 -2.60 0.99 -8.64
C MET A 31 -2.11 2.22 -7.85
N CYS A 32 -1.70 2.04 -6.61
CA CYS A 32 -1.12 3.13 -5.81
C CYS A 32 0.40 2.97 -5.70
N LEU A 33 1.14 3.98 -6.13
CA LEU A 33 2.58 4.07 -5.96
C LEU A 33 2.86 5.02 -4.81
N ALA A 34 3.15 4.47 -3.63
CA ALA A 34 3.22 5.21 -2.38
C ALA A 34 4.65 5.29 -1.83
N LEU A 35 4.97 6.41 -1.17
CA LEU A 35 6.18 6.57 -0.37
C LEU A 35 5.81 7.03 1.05
N GLU A 36 6.62 6.61 2.01
CA GLU A 36 6.57 7.07 3.38
C GLU A 36 7.98 7.01 3.98
N ILE A 37 8.33 8.02 4.78
CA ILE A 37 9.66 8.16 5.36
C ILE A 37 9.75 7.53 6.74
N ASP A 38 8.65 7.54 7.50
CA ASP A 38 8.60 6.95 8.83
C ASP A 38 8.29 5.45 8.73
N PRO A 39 9.23 4.57 9.12
CA PRO A 39 9.02 3.12 9.06
C PRO A 39 7.79 2.65 9.83
N LEU A 40 7.42 3.32 10.93
CA LEU A 40 6.22 2.96 11.70
C LEU A 40 4.94 3.20 10.90
N TYR A 41 4.92 4.24 10.07
CA TYR A 41 3.80 4.51 9.19
C TYR A 41 3.78 3.55 7.98
N VAL A 42 4.95 3.13 7.48
CA VAL A 42 5.05 2.06 6.47
C VAL A 42 4.39 0.77 6.99
N ASP A 43 4.78 0.30 8.17
CA ASP A 43 4.22 -0.91 8.78
C ASP A 43 2.70 -0.79 8.98
N MET A 44 2.25 0.37 9.49
CA MET A 44 0.83 0.65 9.70
C MET A 44 0.05 0.64 8.38
N ALA A 45 0.60 1.26 7.33
CA ALA A 45 -0.03 1.31 6.01
C ALA A 45 -0.17 -0.09 5.40
N ILE A 46 0.88 -0.92 5.50
CA ILE A 46 0.87 -2.32 5.03
C ILE A 46 -0.18 -3.13 5.79
N GLN A 47 -0.16 -3.11 7.12
CA GLN A 47 -1.13 -3.87 7.94
C GLN A 47 -2.58 -3.46 7.67
N ARG A 48 -2.82 -2.15 7.47
CA ARG A 48 -4.15 -1.64 7.12
C ARG A 48 -4.60 -2.10 5.73
N TRP A 49 -3.70 -2.10 4.75
CA TRP A 49 -4.01 -2.59 3.41
C TRP A 49 -4.28 -4.10 3.44
N GLU A 50 -3.42 -4.92 4.07
CA GLU A 50 -3.62 -6.38 4.19
C GLU A 50 -4.95 -6.72 4.88
N ALA A 51 -5.30 -5.99 5.95
CA ALA A 51 -6.57 -6.17 6.65
C ALA A 51 -7.78 -5.77 5.81
N PHE A 52 -7.62 -4.84 4.86
CA PHE A 52 -8.68 -4.37 3.98
C PHE A 52 -8.87 -5.26 2.75
N SER A 53 -7.79 -5.60 2.04
CA SER A 53 -7.81 -6.38 0.80
C SER A 53 -7.95 -7.89 1.07
N GLY A 54 -7.41 -8.37 2.19
CA GLY A 54 -7.24 -9.79 2.48
C GLY A 54 -6.00 -10.41 1.85
N ASP A 55 -5.26 -9.64 1.04
CA ASP A 55 -4.01 -10.06 0.42
C ASP A 55 -2.81 -9.88 1.37
N LYS A 56 -1.67 -10.46 0.97
CA LYS A 56 -0.41 -10.36 1.70
C LYS A 56 0.62 -9.54 0.94
N ALA A 57 1.24 -8.60 1.64
CA ALA A 57 2.28 -7.76 1.09
C ALA A 57 3.58 -8.56 0.94
N THR A 58 4.25 -8.35 -0.19
CA THR A 58 5.53 -8.99 -0.54
C THR A 58 6.60 -7.91 -0.69
N LEU A 59 7.83 -8.22 -0.27
CA LEU A 59 8.96 -7.34 -0.54
C LEU A 59 9.43 -7.52 -2.00
N GLU A 60 9.43 -6.45 -2.79
CA GLU A 60 9.97 -6.52 -4.15
C GLU A 60 11.48 -6.81 -4.11
N GLY A 61 11.93 -7.85 -4.82
CA GLY A 61 13.34 -8.23 -4.92
C GLY A 61 13.85 -9.17 -3.81
N ALA A 62 13.02 -9.51 -2.83
CA ALA A 62 13.26 -10.58 -1.88
C ALA A 62 11.98 -11.40 -1.75
N ASP A 63 12.01 -12.69 -2.08
CA ASP A 63 10.82 -13.57 -2.05
C ASP A 63 10.34 -13.84 -0.61
N GLY A 64 9.78 -12.83 0.07
CA GLY A 64 9.33 -12.88 1.46
C GLY A 64 8.07 -12.04 1.70
N LEU A 65 7.21 -12.55 2.57
CA LEU A 65 6.02 -11.85 3.05
C LEU A 65 6.39 -10.78 4.08
N PHE A 66 5.59 -9.72 4.18
CA PHE A 66 5.80 -8.67 5.18
C PHE A 66 5.91 -9.22 6.61
N GLU A 67 5.07 -10.19 6.98
CA GLU A 67 5.11 -10.81 8.31
C GLU A 67 6.40 -11.59 8.61
N GLU A 68 7.08 -12.10 7.58
CA GLU A 68 8.32 -12.87 7.71
C GLU A 68 9.50 -11.93 7.95
N ILE A 69 9.49 -10.77 7.29
CA ILE A 69 10.54 -9.75 7.35
C ILE A 69 10.38 -8.87 8.60
N ALA A 70 9.15 -8.52 8.98
CA ALA A 70 8.89 -7.68 10.16
C ALA A 70 9.31 -8.32 11.50
N ARG A 71 9.71 -9.59 11.50
CA ARG A 71 10.18 -10.33 12.68
C ARG A 71 11.71 -10.37 12.84
N GLU A 72 12.47 -9.81 11.89
CA GLU A 72 13.92 -9.62 11.98
C GLU A 72 14.29 -8.27 12.61
#